data_AF-A0A7S3YNI6-F1
#
_entry.id   AF-A0A7S3YNI6-F1
#
_cell.length_a   1.000
_cell.length_b   1.000
_cell.length_c   1.000
_cell.angle_alpha   90.00
_cell.angle_beta   90.00
_cell.angle_gamma   90.00
#
_symmetry.space_group_name_H-M   'P 1'
#
loop_
_entity.id
_entity.type
_entity.pdbx_description
1 polymer ?
#
loop_
_entity_poly.entity_id
_entity_poly.type
_entity_poly.pdbx_seq_one_letter_code
_entity_poly.pdbx_strand_id
1 'polypeptide(L)'
;QIDRIPGVKPFVLCLHRIAKVSPRFVTSLHDRERPHYYGGNRYKQRLLWDEVWRRFIRVADQMDHEYVGRALWSLSRLELMSSNVKLVQTLDTRAADVVQFLSPTHMTQILWSHASIHFSPIRELFPALCAHVETTSELYEPRALSQTLWSVAKLAFNRMALTVNGTSSERFRRIVTLLAERMAARASQGNTQDVSNALWALAKMETKLDPQTVNDIVAPFMTSNMTFSKQDTANIVWSLGRLKLVYYGEPAHDLGCRDDEDDRHRHHHDHRPHHHHY
;
A
#
# COMPACT_ATOMS: atom_id res chain seq x y z
N GLN A 1 -25.42 -2.72 18.22
CA GLN A 1 -24.98 -3.97 17.54
C GLN A 1 -23.68 -4.52 18.13
N ILE A 2 -22.70 -3.67 18.49
CA ILE A 2 -21.45 -4.07 19.17
C ILE A 2 -21.70 -4.80 20.50
N ASP A 3 -22.70 -4.39 21.28
CA ASP A 3 -23.03 -5.02 22.57
C ASP A 3 -23.55 -6.45 22.48
N ARG A 4 -23.87 -6.95 21.28
CA ARG A 4 -24.40 -8.31 21.04
C ARG A 4 -23.35 -9.29 20.52
N ILE A 5 -22.10 -8.88 20.45
CA ILE A 5 -21.02 -9.67 19.88
C ILE A 5 -20.44 -10.57 20.99
N PRO A 6 -20.64 -11.90 20.95
CA PRO A 6 -20.43 -12.80 22.10
C PRO A 6 -18.95 -13.15 22.36
N GLY A 7 -18.03 -12.24 22.05
CA GLY A 7 -16.61 -12.43 22.28
C GLY A 7 -15.73 -11.63 21.32
N VAL A 8 -14.43 -11.84 21.47
CA VAL A 8 -13.39 -11.08 20.78
C VAL A 8 -13.31 -11.39 19.30
N LYS A 9 -13.37 -12.68 18.94
CA LYS A 9 -13.30 -13.11 17.53
C LYS A 9 -14.46 -12.52 16.71
N PRO A 10 -15.73 -12.61 17.15
CA PRO A 10 -16.81 -11.98 16.42
C PRO A 10 -16.68 -10.44 16.36
N PHE A 11 -16.03 -9.80 17.35
CA PHE A 11 -15.80 -8.35 17.36
C PHE A 11 -14.77 -7.93 16.32
N VAL A 12 -13.59 -8.55 16.31
CA VAL A 12 -12.54 -8.26 15.30
C VAL A 12 -13.06 -8.54 13.90
N LEU A 13 -13.80 -9.62 13.69
CA LEU A 13 -14.40 -9.92 12.39
C LEU A 13 -15.46 -8.89 11.99
N CYS A 14 -16.28 -8.41 12.93
CA CYS A 14 -17.24 -7.35 12.67
C CYS A 14 -16.54 -6.04 12.30
N LEU A 15 -15.54 -5.62 13.09
CA LEU A 15 -14.72 -4.44 12.82
C LEU A 15 -14.04 -4.54 11.44
N HIS A 16 -13.52 -5.73 11.12
CA HIS A 16 -12.89 -6.01 9.85
C HIS A 16 -13.85 -5.95 8.66
N ARG A 17 -15.06 -6.49 8.81
CA ARG A 17 -16.12 -6.35 7.79
C ARG A 17 -16.51 -4.90 7.58
N ILE A 18 -16.68 -4.13 8.67
CA ILE A 18 -16.99 -2.69 8.60
C ILE A 18 -15.86 -1.94 7.87
N ALA A 19 -14.60 -2.20 8.23
CA ALA A 19 -13.43 -1.58 7.61
C ALA A 19 -13.26 -1.94 6.12
N LYS A 20 -13.79 -3.07 5.65
CA LYS A 20 -13.82 -3.40 4.22
C LYS A 20 -14.80 -2.53 3.43
N VAL A 21 -15.97 -2.27 3.99
CA VAL A 21 -17.05 -1.55 3.28
C VAL A 21 -17.01 -0.03 3.49
N SER A 22 -16.44 0.45 4.58
CA SER A 22 -16.30 1.88 4.86
C SER A 22 -14.82 2.25 5.08
N PRO A 23 -14.24 3.10 4.20
CA PRO A 23 -12.87 3.58 4.36
C PRO A 23 -12.71 4.68 5.40
N ARG A 24 -13.81 5.19 5.97
CA ARG A 24 -13.80 6.20 7.04
C ARG A 24 -14.93 5.92 8.01
N PHE A 25 -14.57 5.46 9.20
CA PHE A 25 -15.47 5.62 10.34
C PHE A 25 -15.22 7.02 10.86
N VAL A 26 -15.99 8.00 10.39
CA VAL A 26 -15.99 9.31 11.04
C VAL A 26 -16.53 9.07 12.44
N THR A 27 -15.66 8.95 13.42
CA THR A 27 -16.04 9.16 14.81
C THR A 27 -16.40 10.63 14.92
N SER A 28 -17.66 10.96 14.65
CA SER A 28 -18.26 12.25 15.01
C SER A 28 -18.28 12.52 16.53
N LEU A 29 -17.51 11.74 17.31
CA LEU A 29 -17.23 11.96 18.72
C LEU A 29 -16.08 12.93 18.95
N HIS A 30 -15.19 13.16 17.98
CA HIS A 30 -14.02 14.03 18.18
C HIS A 30 -14.01 15.36 17.43
N ASP A 31 -14.75 15.54 16.32
CA ASP A 31 -14.79 16.84 15.62
C ASP A 31 -16.21 17.31 15.28
N ARG A 32 -16.77 18.12 16.19
CA ARG A 32 -17.30 19.46 15.88
C ARG A 32 -17.23 20.28 17.16
N GLU A 33 -16.24 21.15 17.23
CA GLU A 33 -16.18 22.29 18.15
C GLU A 33 -17.35 23.26 17.89
N ARG A 34 -18.57 22.87 18.23
CA ARG A 34 -19.69 23.79 18.46
C ARG A 34 -20.39 23.39 19.75
N PRO A 35 -20.25 24.16 20.85
CA PRO A 35 -20.89 23.87 22.11
C PRO A 35 -22.35 24.30 22.04
N HIS A 36 -23.18 23.54 21.33
CA HIS A 36 -24.62 23.73 21.39
C HIS A 36 -25.29 22.43 21.86
N TYR A 37 -25.64 22.45 23.13
CA TYR A 37 -26.75 21.77 23.80
C TYR A 37 -27.12 20.38 23.26
N TYR A 38 -26.61 19.31 23.90
CA TYR A 38 -27.30 18.02 24.15
C TYR A 38 -26.39 17.18 25.07
N GLY A 39 -26.57 17.33 26.39
CA GLY A 39 -25.65 16.88 27.45
C GLY A 39 -25.84 15.46 28.01
N GLY A 40 -26.80 14.67 27.53
CA GLY A 40 -27.07 13.33 28.11
C GLY A 40 -26.54 12.13 27.30
N ASN A 41 -26.50 12.24 25.97
CA ASN A 41 -26.24 11.10 25.08
C ASN A 41 -24.74 10.90 24.78
N ARG A 42 -23.98 11.98 24.64
CA ARG A 42 -22.53 11.92 24.36
C ARG A 42 -21.71 11.32 25.49
N TYR A 43 -22.08 11.58 26.75
CA TYR A 43 -21.41 10.99 27.91
C TYR A 43 -21.62 9.48 27.99
N LYS A 44 -22.87 9.02 27.77
CA LYS A 44 -23.20 7.58 27.69
C LYS A 44 -22.47 6.89 26.54
N GLN A 45 -22.40 7.52 25.36
CA GLN A 45 -21.64 7.00 24.22
C GLN A 45 -20.14 6.91 24.52
N ARG A 46 -19.54 7.91 25.18
CA ARG A 46 -18.13 7.86 25.60
C ARG A 46 -17.87 6.72 26.58
N LEU A 47 -18.71 6.55 27.60
CA LEU A 47 -18.59 5.45 28.56
C LEU A 47 -18.70 4.05 27.91
N LEU A 48 -19.58 3.91 26.91
CA LEU A 48 -19.70 2.68 26.13
C LEU A 48 -18.42 2.40 25.35
N TRP A 49 -17.84 3.40 24.68
CA TRP A 49 -16.57 3.25 23.96
C TRP A 49 -15.40 2.94 24.90
N ASP A 50 -15.33 3.57 26.07
CA ASP A 50 -14.29 3.29 27.07
C ASP A 50 -14.34 1.83 27.55
N GLU A 51 -15.55 1.28 27.75
CA GLU A 51 -15.70 -0.14 28.11
C GLU A 51 -15.37 -1.07 26.95
N VAL A 52 -15.77 -0.73 25.72
CA VAL A 52 -15.37 -1.49 24.52
C VAL A 52 -13.85 -1.51 24.39
N TRP A 53 -13.18 -0.37 24.57
CA TRP A 53 -11.73 -0.26 24.53
C TRP A 53 -11.05 -1.07 25.62
N ARG A 54 -11.54 -0.99 26.86
CA ARG A 54 -11.02 -1.81 27.98
C ARG A 54 -11.14 -3.30 27.68
N ARG A 55 -12.27 -3.75 27.15
CA ARG A 55 -12.48 -5.15 26.74
C ARG A 55 -11.50 -5.56 25.65
N PHE A 56 -11.28 -4.71 24.66
CA PHE A 56 -10.37 -4.99 23.55
C PHE A 56 -8.91 -5.07 24.03
N ILE A 57 -8.46 -4.15 24.89
CA ILE A 57 -7.11 -4.20 25.45
C ILE A 57 -6.89 -5.53 26.21
N ARG A 58 -7.85 -5.98 27.02
CA ARG A 58 -7.77 -7.23 27.81
C ARG A 58 -7.60 -8.51 27.00
N VAL A 59 -7.84 -8.44 25.70
CA VAL A 59 -7.86 -9.62 24.82
C VAL A 59 -6.91 -9.47 23.64
N ALA A 60 -6.36 -8.28 23.44
CA ALA A 60 -5.38 -7.99 22.41
C ALA A 60 -4.11 -8.83 22.59
N ASP A 61 -3.70 -9.05 23.84
CA ASP A 61 -2.58 -9.91 24.25
C ASP A 61 -2.81 -11.41 23.98
N GLN A 62 -4.07 -11.84 23.83
CA GLN A 62 -4.45 -13.24 23.59
C GLN A 62 -4.75 -13.53 22.12
N MET A 63 -4.68 -12.53 21.24
CA MET A 63 -5.00 -12.71 19.82
C MET A 63 -4.00 -13.66 19.15
N ASP A 64 -4.47 -14.47 18.20
CA ASP A 64 -3.55 -15.19 17.32
C ASP A 64 -2.97 -14.25 16.24
N HIS A 65 -2.06 -14.80 15.45
CA HIS A 65 -1.37 -14.12 14.36
C HIS A 65 -2.31 -13.56 13.28
N GLU A 66 -3.49 -14.16 13.08
CA GLU A 66 -4.46 -13.63 12.10
C GLU A 66 -5.21 -12.43 12.66
N TYR A 67 -5.71 -12.54 13.90
CA TYR A 67 -6.55 -11.50 14.48
C TYR A 67 -5.79 -10.22 14.80
N VAL A 68 -4.51 -10.31 15.17
CA VAL A 68 -3.69 -9.12 15.46
C VAL A 68 -3.52 -8.25 14.21
N GLY A 69 -3.19 -8.84 13.06
CA GLY A 69 -3.04 -8.12 11.80
C GLY A 69 -4.35 -7.50 11.30
N ARG A 70 -5.45 -8.26 11.42
CA ARG A 70 -6.79 -7.76 11.05
C ARG A 70 -7.23 -6.62 11.95
N ALA A 71 -6.97 -6.70 13.25
CA ALA A 71 -7.30 -5.66 14.21
C ALA A 71 -6.58 -4.35 13.88
N LEU A 72 -5.26 -4.39 13.70
CA LEU A 72 -4.45 -3.21 13.34
C LEU A 72 -4.88 -2.62 11.99
N TRP A 73 -5.08 -3.46 10.98
CA TRP A 73 -5.59 -3.02 9.67
C TRP A 73 -6.95 -2.33 9.78
N SER A 74 -7.87 -2.90 10.55
CA SER A 74 -9.19 -2.31 10.73
C SER A 74 -9.15 -1.01 11.53
N LEU A 75 -8.36 -0.93 12.60
CA LEU A 75 -8.20 0.30 13.36
C LEU A 75 -7.61 1.41 12.51
N SER A 76 -6.63 1.10 11.65
CA SER A 76 -6.04 2.05 10.70
C SER A 76 -7.07 2.56 9.69
N ARG A 77 -7.79 1.64 9.02
CA ARG A 77 -8.85 1.96 8.05
C ARG A 77 -9.98 2.79 8.61
N LEU A 78 -10.26 2.65 9.91
CA LEU A 78 -11.31 3.39 10.58
C LEU A 78 -10.78 4.68 11.24
N GLU A 79 -9.49 5.00 11.07
CA GLU A 79 -8.82 6.17 11.67
C GLU A 79 -8.85 6.17 13.21
N LEU A 80 -8.87 4.99 13.83
CA LEU A 80 -9.03 4.79 15.29
C LEU A 80 -7.72 4.54 16.04
N MET A 81 -6.61 4.32 15.35
CA MET A 81 -5.33 4.01 16.02
C MET A 81 -4.83 5.15 16.91
N SER A 82 -5.01 6.41 16.50
CA SER A 82 -4.67 7.59 17.31
C SER A 82 -5.63 7.80 18.49
N SER A 83 -6.86 7.28 18.41
CA SER A 83 -7.86 7.38 19.46
C SER A 83 -7.56 6.49 20.66
N ASN A 84 -6.75 5.43 20.49
CA ASN A 84 -6.36 4.54 21.58
C ASN A 84 -4.96 3.96 21.38
N VAL A 85 -3.95 4.78 21.71
CA VAL A 85 -2.54 4.40 21.64
C VAL A 85 -2.22 3.16 22.48
N LYS A 86 -2.84 3.00 23.66
CA LYS A 86 -2.60 1.84 24.53
C LYS A 86 -3.05 0.53 23.88
N LEU A 87 -4.20 0.52 23.20
CA LEU A 87 -4.65 -0.64 22.43
C LEU A 87 -3.68 -0.97 21.30
N VAL A 88 -3.24 0.04 20.54
CA VAL A 88 -2.27 -0.17 19.46
C VAL A 88 -0.96 -0.73 19.98
N GLN A 89 -0.40 -0.17 21.06
CA GLN A 89 0.82 -0.69 21.68
C GLN A 89 0.67 -2.13 22.19
N THR A 90 -0.52 -2.49 22.71
CA THR A 90 -0.82 -3.87 23.14
C THR A 90 -0.88 -4.81 21.95
N LEU A 91 -1.50 -4.40 20.84
CA LEU A 91 -1.53 -5.16 19.59
C LEU A 91 -0.14 -5.27 18.97
N ASP A 92 0.67 -4.22 19.02
CA ASP A 92 2.04 -4.23 18.51
C ASP A 92 2.93 -5.20 19.31
N THR A 93 2.79 -5.19 20.64
CA THR A 93 3.49 -6.14 21.53
C THR A 93 3.08 -7.56 21.16
N ARG A 94 1.77 -7.79 21.02
CA ARG A 94 1.28 -9.11 20.63
C ARG A 94 1.76 -9.52 19.24
N ALA A 95 1.79 -8.60 18.28
CA ALA A 95 2.28 -8.86 16.92
C ALA A 95 3.75 -9.27 16.94
N ALA A 96 4.56 -8.69 17.81
CA ALA A 96 5.95 -9.11 18.01
C ALA A 96 6.03 -10.53 18.61
N ASP A 97 5.19 -10.86 19.60
CA ASP A 97 5.18 -12.20 20.23
C ASP A 97 4.79 -13.32 19.25
N VAL A 98 3.92 -13.03 18.28
CA VAL A 98 3.41 -14.03 17.31
C VAL A 98 4.01 -13.88 15.92
N VAL A 99 5.04 -13.05 15.75
CA VAL A 99 5.60 -12.66 14.44
C VAL A 99 5.94 -13.86 13.57
N GLN A 100 6.51 -14.90 14.16
CA GLN A 100 6.95 -16.13 13.50
C GLN A 100 5.81 -16.94 12.84
N PHE A 101 4.56 -16.67 13.21
CA PHE A 101 3.38 -17.31 12.65
C PHE A 101 2.63 -16.42 11.64
N LEU A 102 3.09 -15.19 11.41
CA LEU A 102 2.42 -14.28 10.49
C LEU A 102 2.52 -14.80 9.05
N SER A 103 1.37 -14.88 8.38
CA SER A 103 1.34 -15.07 6.93
C SER A 103 1.71 -13.78 6.21
N PRO A 104 2.13 -13.83 4.93
CA PRO A 104 2.45 -12.64 4.13
C PRO A 104 1.34 -11.58 4.14
N THR A 105 0.08 -12.01 4.15
CA THR A 105 -1.07 -11.10 4.20
C THR A 105 -1.17 -10.37 5.54
N HIS A 106 -1.06 -11.09 6.67
CA HIS A 106 -1.15 -10.46 8.00
C HIS A 106 0.07 -9.58 8.29
N MET A 107 1.25 -10.00 7.81
CA MET A 107 2.46 -9.19 7.84
C MET A 107 2.26 -7.87 7.08
N THR A 108 1.79 -7.94 5.82
CA THR A 108 1.48 -6.76 5.02
C THR A 108 0.45 -5.84 5.70
N GLN A 109 -0.60 -6.42 6.29
CA GLN A 109 -1.64 -5.67 7.00
C GLN A 109 -1.10 -4.83 8.17
N ILE A 110 -0.17 -5.38 8.95
CA ILE A 110 0.48 -4.69 10.07
C ILE A 110 1.37 -3.55 9.55
N LEU A 111 2.25 -3.82 8.58
CA LEU A 111 3.11 -2.76 8.02
C LEU A 111 2.27 -1.63 7.39
N TRP A 112 1.23 -2.02 6.66
CA TRP A 112 0.32 -1.06 6.04
C TRP A 112 -0.44 -0.23 7.05
N SER A 113 -0.92 -0.82 8.15
CA SER A 113 -1.69 -0.09 9.16
C SER A 113 -0.90 1.05 9.79
N HIS A 114 0.39 0.85 10.04
CA HIS A 114 1.28 1.89 10.55
C HIS A 114 1.66 2.92 9.48
N ALA A 115 1.96 2.45 8.26
CA ALA A 115 2.39 3.28 7.15
C ALA A 115 1.30 4.27 6.66
N SER A 116 0.04 3.82 6.62
CA SER A 116 -1.06 4.55 5.97
C SER A 116 -1.52 5.79 6.75
N ILE A 117 -1.42 5.77 8.07
CA ILE A 117 -1.84 6.87 8.96
C ILE A 117 -0.66 7.53 9.68
N HIS A 118 0.57 7.25 9.26
CA HIS A 118 1.78 7.82 9.85
C HIS A 118 1.90 7.54 11.36
N PHE A 119 1.46 6.34 11.81
CA PHE A 119 1.52 5.92 13.21
C PHE A 119 2.66 4.94 13.46
N SER A 120 3.63 5.29 14.31
CA SER A 120 4.84 4.48 14.47
C SER A 120 4.53 3.21 15.26
N PRO A 121 4.99 2.03 14.81
CA PRO A 121 4.95 0.84 15.65
C PRO A 121 5.87 1.02 16.86
N ILE A 122 5.69 0.19 17.89
CA ILE A 122 6.68 0.07 18.97
C ILE A 122 8.06 -0.30 18.40
N ARG A 123 9.12 0.06 19.13
CA ARG A 123 10.52 -0.04 18.69
C ARG A 123 10.90 -1.46 18.28
N GLU A 124 10.36 -2.46 18.95
CA GLU A 124 10.70 -3.88 18.81
C GLU A 124 10.00 -4.52 17.61
N LEU A 125 8.84 -4.01 17.22
CA LEU A 125 7.98 -4.66 16.23
C LEU A 125 8.60 -4.58 14.83
N PHE A 126 9.00 -3.39 14.35
CA PHE A 126 9.50 -3.26 12.98
C PHE A 126 10.74 -4.14 12.69
N PRO A 127 11.78 -4.20 13.55
CA PRO A 127 12.89 -5.13 13.36
C PRO A 127 12.46 -6.62 13.34
N ALA A 128 11.49 -7.01 14.17
CA ALA A 128 10.97 -8.38 14.19
C ALA A 128 10.24 -8.72 12.88
N LEU A 129 9.39 -7.82 12.39
CA LEU A 129 8.71 -7.94 11.10
C LEU A 129 9.70 -8.05 9.94
N CYS A 130 10.74 -7.21 9.96
CA CYS A 130 11.84 -7.24 9.02
C CYS A 130 12.54 -8.61 9.01
N ALA A 131 12.88 -9.17 10.17
CA ALA A 131 13.50 -10.49 10.29
C ALA A 131 12.60 -11.60 9.73
N HIS A 132 11.30 -11.53 10.00
CA HIS A 132 10.33 -12.51 9.48
C HIS A 132 10.17 -12.41 7.96
N VAL A 133 10.17 -11.20 7.39
CA VAL A 133 10.17 -11.01 5.93
C VAL A 133 11.41 -11.61 5.29
N GLU A 134 12.60 -11.45 5.90
CA GLU A 134 13.84 -12.06 5.39
C GLU A 134 13.69 -13.57 5.22
N THR A 135 13.02 -14.27 6.14
CA THR A 135 12.86 -15.74 6.10
C THR A 135 11.66 -16.22 5.31
N THR A 136 10.63 -15.40 5.12
CA THR A 136 9.35 -15.82 4.51
C THR A 136 9.04 -15.20 3.17
N SER A 137 9.88 -14.31 2.65
CA SER A 137 9.64 -13.59 1.39
C SER A 137 9.42 -14.48 0.15
N GLU A 138 9.72 -15.78 0.21
CA GLU A 138 9.42 -16.75 -0.87
C GLU A 138 7.92 -17.06 -0.99
N LEU A 139 7.19 -16.90 0.12
CA LEU A 139 5.76 -17.18 0.21
C LEU A 139 4.90 -16.00 -0.25
N TYR A 140 5.53 -14.87 -0.59
CA TYR A 140 4.80 -13.66 -0.91
C TYR A 140 4.37 -13.65 -2.38
N GLU A 141 3.07 -13.48 -2.59
CA GLU A 141 2.50 -13.12 -3.88
C GLU A 141 2.81 -11.65 -4.23
N PRO A 142 2.75 -11.26 -5.52
CA PRO A 142 3.05 -9.90 -5.98
C PRO A 142 2.35 -8.80 -5.20
N ARG A 143 1.08 -9.01 -4.85
CA ARG A 143 0.29 -8.07 -4.05
C ARG A 143 0.84 -7.85 -2.64
N ALA A 144 1.33 -8.92 -2.00
CA ALA A 144 1.92 -8.82 -0.68
C ALA A 144 3.31 -8.16 -0.75
N LEU A 145 4.10 -8.48 -1.79
CA LEU A 145 5.40 -7.86 -2.05
C LEU A 145 5.26 -6.34 -2.27
N SER A 146 4.37 -5.94 -3.18
CA SER A 146 4.16 -4.54 -3.54
C SER A 146 3.70 -3.69 -2.35
N GLN A 147 2.74 -4.19 -1.57
CA GLN A 147 2.25 -3.50 -0.39
C GLN A 147 3.30 -3.46 0.73
N THR A 148 4.05 -4.54 0.93
CA THR A 148 5.15 -4.56 1.91
C THR A 148 6.22 -3.53 1.54
N LEU A 149 6.66 -3.50 0.27
CA LEU A 149 7.57 -2.49 -0.26
C LEU A 149 7.04 -1.07 -0.04
N TRP A 150 5.78 -0.82 -0.39
CA TRP A 150 5.13 0.48 -0.21
C TRP A 150 5.11 0.92 1.26
N SER A 151 4.74 0.01 2.16
CA SER A 151 4.67 0.29 3.60
C SER A 151 6.05 0.57 4.18
N VAL A 152 7.05 -0.24 3.82
CA VAL A 152 8.45 -0.05 4.23
C VAL A 152 8.96 1.31 3.75
N ALA A 153 8.70 1.68 2.49
CA ALA A 153 9.08 2.99 1.93
C ALA A 153 8.42 4.16 2.66
N LYS A 154 7.13 4.05 2.97
CA LYS A 154 6.38 5.08 3.72
C LYS A 154 6.91 5.24 5.13
N LEU A 155 7.12 4.15 5.87
CA LEU A 155 7.66 4.18 7.23
C LEU A 155 9.08 4.74 7.28
N ALA A 156 9.90 4.41 6.28
CA ALA A 156 11.25 4.95 6.10
C ALA A 156 11.25 6.46 5.85
N PHE A 157 10.44 6.93 4.91
CA PHE A 157 10.40 8.35 4.54
C PHE A 157 9.98 9.24 5.71
N ASN A 158 9.06 8.76 6.55
CA ASN A 158 8.60 9.50 7.73
C ASN A 158 9.55 9.36 8.93
N ARG A 159 10.72 8.72 8.76
CA ARG A 159 11.70 8.40 9.82
C ARG A 159 11.12 7.62 11.01
N MET A 160 9.95 7.02 10.84
CA MET A 160 9.24 6.34 11.93
C MET A 160 9.90 5.01 12.31
N ALA A 161 10.50 4.32 11.32
CA ALA A 161 11.02 2.97 11.50
C ALA A 161 12.57 2.86 11.41
N LEU A 162 13.29 3.97 11.19
CA LEU A 162 14.73 3.95 10.87
C LEU A 162 15.66 4.42 12.00
N THR A 163 15.14 4.85 13.15
CA THR A 163 15.96 5.40 14.26
C THR A 163 16.45 4.31 15.21
N VAL A 164 17.42 3.49 14.76
CA VAL A 164 18.31 2.74 15.68
C VAL A 164 19.74 2.65 15.09
N ASN A 165 20.69 3.34 15.72
CA ASN A 165 22.14 3.09 15.80
C ASN A 165 22.88 2.50 14.59
N GLY A 166 22.71 3.04 13.37
CA GLY A 166 23.59 2.77 12.21
C GLY A 166 23.46 1.38 11.56
N THR A 167 23.24 0.33 12.35
CA THR A 167 23.03 -1.07 11.88
C THR A 167 21.69 -1.23 11.14
N SER A 168 20.72 -0.36 11.41
CA SER A 168 19.40 -0.36 10.76
C SER A 168 19.43 0.01 9.28
N SER A 169 20.45 0.72 8.79
CA SER A 169 20.54 1.10 7.37
C SER A 169 20.84 -0.10 6.47
N GLU A 170 21.75 -0.98 6.89
CA GLU A 170 22.15 -2.12 6.07
C GLU A 170 21.09 -3.22 6.04
N ARG A 171 20.49 -3.56 7.20
CA ARG A 171 19.37 -4.52 7.23
C ARG A 171 18.19 -4.03 6.41
N PHE A 172 17.86 -2.74 6.52
CA PHE A 172 16.81 -2.12 5.72
C PHE A 172 17.12 -2.24 4.22
N ARG A 173 18.34 -1.89 3.79
CA ARG A 173 18.76 -2.07 2.38
C ARG A 173 18.62 -3.51 1.92
N ARG A 174 19.11 -4.49 2.70
CA ARG A 174 19.00 -5.91 2.35
C ARG A 174 17.57 -6.36 2.16
N ILE A 175 16.66 -5.97 3.06
CA ILE A 175 15.24 -6.33 2.95
C ILE A 175 14.59 -5.70 1.72
N VAL A 176 14.90 -4.43 1.44
CA VAL A 176 14.37 -3.76 0.25
C VAL A 176 14.88 -4.43 -1.02
N THR A 177 16.17 -4.77 -1.10
CA THR A 177 16.75 -5.51 -2.22
C THR A 177 16.13 -6.90 -2.36
N LEU A 178 16.02 -7.66 -1.27
CA LEU A 178 15.37 -8.97 -1.27
C LEU A 178 13.94 -8.89 -1.79
N LEU A 179 13.12 -7.98 -1.26
CA LEU A 179 11.74 -7.79 -1.71
C LEU A 179 11.67 -7.37 -3.19
N ALA A 180 12.60 -6.56 -3.68
CA ALA A 180 12.69 -6.18 -5.09
C ALA A 180 13.00 -7.39 -5.99
N GLU A 181 13.96 -8.23 -5.62
CA GLU A 181 14.28 -9.46 -6.34
C GLU A 181 13.10 -10.44 -6.35
N ARG A 182 12.40 -10.59 -5.22
CA ARG A 182 11.19 -11.42 -5.16
C ARG A 182 10.07 -10.86 -6.03
N MET A 183 9.96 -9.53 -6.12
CA MET A 183 8.99 -8.86 -6.98
C MET A 183 9.35 -9.06 -8.45
N ALA A 184 10.62 -8.91 -8.84
CA ALA A 184 11.10 -9.19 -10.19
C ALA A 184 10.73 -10.61 -10.63
N ALA A 185 11.00 -11.61 -9.78
CA ALA A 185 10.70 -13.02 -10.08
C ALA A 185 9.20 -13.34 -10.22
N ARG A 186 8.30 -12.49 -9.70
CA ARG A 186 6.85 -12.73 -9.69
C ARG A 186 6.04 -11.65 -10.40
N ALA A 187 6.68 -10.65 -11.02
CA ALA A 187 6.00 -9.49 -11.57
C ALA A 187 4.92 -9.86 -12.60
N SER A 188 5.14 -10.91 -13.39
CA SER A 188 4.18 -11.45 -14.37
C SER A 188 2.90 -12.03 -13.77
N GLN A 189 2.89 -12.34 -12.47
CA GLN A 189 1.72 -12.84 -11.72
C GLN A 189 0.91 -11.69 -11.08
N GLY A 190 1.48 -10.48 -11.04
CA GLY A 190 0.87 -9.31 -10.44
C GLY A 190 -0.03 -8.56 -11.41
N ASN A 191 -0.78 -7.61 -10.86
CA ASN A 191 -1.52 -6.63 -11.69
C ASN A 191 -0.74 -5.30 -11.77
N THR A 192 -1.27 -4.36 -12.56
CA THR A 192 -0.64 -3.05 -12.80
C THR A 192 -0.41 -2.26 -11.52
N GLN A 193 -1.33 -2.36 -10.56
CA GLN A 193 -1.23 -1.69 -9.27
C GLN A 193 -0.11 -2.29 -8.40
N ASP A 194 0.11 -3.60 -8.47
CA ASP A 194 1.18 -4.24 -7.73
C ASP A 194 2.54 -3.74 -8.21
N VAL A 195 2.77 -3.67 -9.52
CA VAL A 195 4.02 -3.14 -10.07
C VAL A 195 4.17 -1.64 -9.89
N SER A 196 3.10 -0.86 -10.08
CA SER A 196 3.16 0.60 -9.87
C SER A 196 3.54 0.93 -8.43
N ASN A 197 2.99 0.22 -7.45
CA ASN A 197 3.32 0.38 -6.03
C ASN A 197 4.75 -0.05 -5.70
N ALA A 198 5.20 -1.20 -6.24
CA ALA A 198 6.57 -1.68 -6.03
C ALA A 198 7.60 -0.69 -6.59
N LEU A 199 7.43 -0.25 -7.84
CA LEU A 199 8.33 0.71 -8.49
C LEU A 199 8.34 2.05 -7.75
N TRP A 200 7.16 2.55 -7.35
CA TRP A 200 7.07 3.78 -6.56
C TRP A 200 7.84 3.66 -5.26
N ALA A 201 7.69 2.55 -4.55
CA ALA A 201 8.39 2.31 -3.28
C ALA A 201 9.91 2.31 -3.47
N LEU A 202 10.40 1.56 -4.46
CA LEU A 202 11.84 1.43 -4.76
C LEU A 202 12.45 2.77 -5.17
N ALA A 203 11.77 3.52 -6.03
CA ALA A 203 12.15 4.87 -6.45
C ALA A 203 12.10 5.90 -5.30
N LYS A 204 11.13 5.74 -4.38
CA LYS A 204 11.00 6.61 -3.22
C LYS A 204 12.12 6.38 -2.20
N MET A 205 12.58 5.14 -2.05
CA MET A 205 13.70 4.77 -1.18
C MET A 205 15.08 5.00 -1.82
N GLU A 206 15.14 5.42 -3.09
CA GLU A 206 16.39 5.62 -3.85
C GLU A 206 17.28 4.36 -3.82
N THR A 207 16.62 3.21 -3.95
CA THR A 207 17.29 1.92 -3.82
C THR A 207 18.22 1.71 -5.01
N LYS A 208 19.51 1.52 -4.72
CA LYS A 208 20.45 0.99 -5.70
C LYS A 208 20.15 -0.49 -5.94
N LEU A 209 19.43 -0.77 -7.03
CA LEU A 209 19.15 -2.11 -7.54
C LEU A 209 19.95 -2.36 -8.81
N ASP A 210 20.17 -3.63 -9.10
CA ASP A 210 20.66 -4.04 -10.40
C ASP A 210 19.64 -3.64 -11.50
N PRO A 211 20.10 -3.08 -12.64
CA PRO A 211 19.20 -2.69 -13.72
C PRO A 211 18.31 -3.84 -14.24
N GLN A 212 18.81 -5.07 -14.24
CA GLN A 212 18.02 -6.23 -14.67
C GLN A 212 16.86 -6.48 -13.72
N THR A 213 17.05 -6.36 -12.40
CA THR A 213 15.95 -6.51 -11.43
C THR A 213 14.81 -5.54 -11.73
N VAL A 214 15.12 -4.29 -12.07
CA VAL A 214 14.06 -3.32 -12.39
C VAL A 214 13.45 -3.60 -13.76
N ASN A 215 14.25 -4.00 -14.75
CA ASN A 215 13.73 -4.44 -16.05
C ASN A 215 12.76 -5.61 -15.90
N ASP A 216 13.08 -6.61 -15.06
CA ASP A 216 12.24 -7.78 -14.81
C ASP A 216 10.92 -7.42 -14.12
N ILE A 217 10.92 -6.39 -13.25
CA ILE A 217 9.69 -5.86 -12.64
C ILE A 217 8.79 -5.21 -13.71
N VAL A 218 9.38 -4.52 -14.69
CA VAL A 218 8.66 -3.71 -15.68
C VAL A 218 8.25 -4.51 -16.92
N ALA A 219 9.08 -5.48 -17.34
CA ALA A 219 8.96 -6.17 -18.62
C ALA A 219 7.59 -6.81 -18.86
N PRO A 220 6.98 -7.54 -17.89
CA PRO A 220 5.67 -8.14 -18.10
C PRO A 220 4.58 -7.12 -18.48
N PHE A 221 4.73 -5.87 -18.04
CA PHE A 221 3.74 -4.81 -18.25
C PHE A 221 3.91 -4.10 -19.59
N MET A 222 5.14 -4.08 -20.14
CA MET A 222 5.41 -3.51 -21.46
C MET A 222 4.94 -4.43 -22.59
N THR A 223 4.89 -5.74 -22.35
CA THR A 223 4.50 -6.75 -23.34
C THR A 223 3.06 -7.22 -23.21
N SER A 224 2.37 -6.82 -22.14
CA SER A 224 1.00 -7.26 -21.86
C SER A 224 -0.04 -6.23 -22.32
N ASN A 225 -1.19 -6.71 -22.80
CA ASN A 225 -2.40 -5.90 -22.98
C ASN A 225 -3.09 -5.59 -21.64
N MET A 226 -2.31 -5.20 -20.62
CA MET A 226 -2.87 -4.83 -19.32
C MET A 226 -3.52 -3.44 -19.38
N THR A 227 -4.62 -3.29 -18.65
CA THR A 227 -5.26 -1.98 -18.48
C THR A 227 -4.56 -1.20 -17.39
N PHE A 228 -4.15 0.02 -17.71
CA PHE A 228 -3.53 0.94 -16.77
C PHE A 228 -4.55 1.95 -16.27
N SER A 229 -4.59 2.16 -14.95
CA SER A 229 -5.23 3.37 -14.43
C SER A 229 -4.32 4.57 -14.71
N LYS A 230 -4.90 5.77 -14.80
CA LYS A 230 -4.14 7.02 -14.94
C LYS A 230 -3.09 7.18 -13.83
N GLN A 231 -3.42 6.72 -12.61
CA GLN A 231 -2.53 6.78 -11.46
C GLN A 231 -1.37 5.79 -11.59
N ASP A 232 -1.63 4.57 -12.05
CA ASP A 232 -0.59 3.56 -12.20
C ASP A 232 0.43 3.96 -13.28
N THR A 233 -0.03 4.46 -14.44
CA THR A 233 0.85 4.97 -15.49
C THR A 233 1.74 6.10 -14.97
N ALA A 234 1.16 7.08 -14.27
CA ALA A 234 1.93 8.19 -13.71
C ALA A 234 2.98 7.71 -12.70
N ASN A 235 2.62 6.78 -11.82
CA ASN A 235 3.55 6.21 -10.84
C ASN A 235 4.70 5.44 -11.49
N ILE A 236 4.41 4.62 -12.51
CA ILE A 236 5.43 3.86 -13.23
C ILE A 236 6.41 4.81 -13.92
N VAL A 237 5.92 5.76 -14.72
CA VAL A 237 6.77 6.72 -15.46
C VAL A 237 7.63 7.55 -14.51
N TRP A 238 7.04 8.08 -13.42
CA TRP A 238 7.80 8.83 -12.40
C TRP A 238 8.90 7.97 -11.77
N SER A 239 8.60 6.71 -11.48
CA SER A 239 9.54 5.78 -10.85
C SER A 239 10.70 5.43 -11.76
N LEU A 240 10.45 5.18 -13.06
CA LEU A 240 11.49 4.90 -14.04
C LEU A 240 12.47 6.08 -14.18
N GLY A 241 11.97 7.31 -14.25
CA GLY A 241 12.80 8.51 -14.29
C GLY A 241 13.67 8.67 -13.03
N ARG A 242 13.12 8.34 -11.85
CA ARG A 242 13.84 8.39 -10.56
C ARG A 242 14.88 7.28 -10.41
N LEU A 243 14.59 6.08 -10.91
CA LEU A 243 15.51 4.95 -10.92
C LEU A 243 16.59 5.07 -12.02
N LYS A 244 16.53 6.14 -12.83
CA LYS A 244 17.46 6.44 -13.93
C LYS A 244 17.58 5.31 -14.94
N LEU A 245 16.46 4.63 -15.19
CA LEU A 245 16.41 3.56 -16.17
C LEU A 245 16.04 4.13 -17.53
N VAL A 246 16.94 3.93 -18.48
CA VAL A 246 16.64 4.10 -19.91
C VAL A 246 16.26 2.72 -20.42
N TYR A 247 14.96 2.52 -20.68
CA TYR A 247 14.50 1.29 -21.30
C TYR A 247 14.87 1.32 -22.78
N TYR A 248 15.79 0.44 -23.20
CA TYR A 248 16.07 0.15 -24.60
C TYR A 248 15.15 -0.99 -25.06
N GLY A 249 13.86 -0.72 -25.17
CA GLY A 249 12.99 -1.59 -25.97
C GLY A 249 13.29 -1.35 -27.43
N GLU A 250 13.23 -2.38 -28.27
CA GLU A 250 13.11 -2.16 -29.71
C GLU A 250 11.96 -1.16 -29.96
N PRO A 251 12.13 -0.21 -30.89
CA PRO A 251 11.07 0.73 -31.22
C PRO A 251 9.79 -0.04 -31.51
N ALA A 252 8.66 0.44 -30.98
CA ALA A 252 7.35 -0.04 -31.40
C ALA A 252 7.20 0.26 -32.90
N HIS A 253 7.65 -0.66 -33.74
CA HIS A 253 7.65 -0.51 -35.19
C HIS A 253 6.23 -0.54 -35.80
N ASP A 254 5.18 -0.63 -34.98
CA ASP A 254 3.82 -0.77 -35.47
C ASP A 254 2.73 -0.26 -34.53
N LEU A 255 2.98 0.85 -33.82
CA LEU A 255 1.86 1.67 -33.36
C LEU A 255 1.45 2.57 -34.53
N GLY A 256 0.54 2.04 -35.35
CA GLY A 256 -0.10 2.74 -36.46
C GLY A 256 -0.89 3.97 -36.00
N CYS A 257 -0.18 5.01 -35.58
CA CYS A 257 -0.63 6.37 -35.70
C CYS A 257 -0.65 6.67 -37.20
N ARG A 258 -1.76 6.33 -37.86
CA ARG A 258 -2.12 6.99 -39.10
C ARG A 258 -2.41 8.44 -38.72
N ASP A 259 -1.50 9.32 -39.10
CA ASP A 259 -1.75 10.74 -39.11
C ASP A 259 -2.87 10.99 -40.12
N ASP A 260 -4.12 11.08 -39.65
CA ASP A 260 -5.31 11.45 -40.44
C ASP A 260 -5.29 12.92 -40.90
N GLU A 261 -4.11 13.55 -41.00
CA GLU A 261 -3.95 14.94 -41.46
C GLU A 261 -3.69 15.04 -42.97
N ASP A 262 -3.28 13.96 -43.64
CA ASP A 262 -2.83 14.03 -45.04
C ASP A 262 -3.96 13.92 -46.10
N ASP A 263 -5.19 13.56 -45.68
CA ASP A 263 -6.32 13.38 -46.61
C ASP A 263 -7.18 14.65 -46.82
N ARG A 264 -6.90 15.76 -46.11
CA ARG A 264 -7.66 17.02 -46.30
C ARG A 264 -7.09 17.95 -47.37
N HIS A 265 -5.91 17.68 -47.91
CA HIS A 265 -5.24 18.57 -48.85
C HIS A 265 -5.22 18.08 -50.31
N ARG A 266 -5.81 16.92 -50.63
CA ARG A 266 -5.83 16.38 -52.01
C ARG A 266 -7.07 16.70 -52.85
N HIS A 267 -8.03 17.49 -52.34
CA HIS A 267 -9.28 17.79 -53.07
C HIS A 267 -9.52 19.24 -53.47
N HIS A 268 -8.51 20.11 -53.43
CA HIS A 268 -8.63 21.42 -54.08
C HIS A 268 -7.31 21.83 -54.72
N HIS A 269 -7.15 21.53 -56.01
CA HIS A 269 -6.61 22.40 -57.06
C HIS A 269 -6.19 21.57 -58.27
N ASP A 270 -7.09 21.37 -59.24
CA ASP A 270 -6.70 21.57 -60.65
C ASP A 270 -7.93 21.75 -61.56
N HIS A 271 -8.30 23.00 -61.78
CA HIS A 271 -9.08 23.40 -62.96
C HIS A 271 -8.36 24.57 -63.60
N ARG A 272 -7.60 24.29 -64.67
CA ARG A 272 -7.20 25.28 -65.66
C ARG A 272 -7.77 24.92 -67.03
N PRO A 273 -8.11 25.93 -67.86
CA PRO A 273 -8.93 25.75 -69.06
C PRO A 273 -8.08 25.45 -70.29
N HIS A 274 -8.57 24.56 -71.16
CA HIS A 274 -8.03 24.37 -72.51
C HIS A 274 -8.71 25.35 -73.50
N HIS A 275 -7.90 26.24 -74.07
CA HIS A 275 -8.21 26.94 -75.31
C HIS A 275 -8.06 25.97 -76.49
N HIS A 276 -9.08 25.87 -77.35
CA HIS A 276 -8.96 25.27 -78.68
C HIS A 276 -8.95 26.37 -79.75
N HIS A 277 -7.91 26.37 -80.57
CA HIS A 277 -7.91 26.94 -81.92
C HIS A 277 -8.66 25.99 -82.86
N TYR A 278 -9.73 26.45 -83.48
CA TYR A 278 -9.97 26.61 -84.93
C TYR A 278 -11.44 26.96 -85.17
#